data_AF-A0A2K2VQT8-F1
#
_entry.id   AF-A0A2K2VQT8-F1
#
_cell.length_a   1.000
_cell.length_b   1.000
_cell.length_c   1.000
_cell.angle_alpha   90.00
_cell.angle_beta   90.00
_cell.angle_gamma   90.00
#
_symmetry.space_group_name_H-M   'P 1'
#
loop_
_entity.id
_entity.type
_entity.pdbx_description
1 polymer ?
#
loop_
_entity_poly.entity_id
_entity_poly.type
_entity_poly.pdbx_seq_one_letter_code
_entity_poly.pdbx_strand_id
1 'polypeptide(L)'
;RELDNLRIFLQGALDLLRPRGRLAIISFHSLEDRLAKQAFSHWARSCRCPAQLPLCQCEGKPLVLRVNKKPVVPGAEEIKANPRARSGRLRVVEKAEAA
;
A
#
# COMPACT_ATOMS: atom_id res chain seq x y z
N ARG A 1 -12.07 0.28 -15.53
CA ARG A 1 -11.31 -0.94 -15.89
C ARG A 1 -9.96 -0.99 -15.17
N GLU A 2 -8.99 -0.11 -15.44
CA GLU A 2 -7.69 -0.15 -14.74
C GLU A 2 -7.79 0.06 -13.22
N LEU A 3 -8.56 1.05 -12.76
CA LEU A 3 -8.78 1.30 -11.33
C LEU A 3 -9.52 0.15 -10.63
N ASP A 4 -10.39 -0.55 -11.34
CA ASP A 4 -11.16 -1.67 -10.78
C ASP A 4 -10.27 -2.90 -10.62
N ASN A 5 -9.40 -3.16 -11.60
CA ASN A 5 -8.38 -4.19 -11.51
C ASN A 5 -7.43 -3.94 -10.33
N LEU A 6 -7.02 -2.68 -10.10
CA LEU A 6 -6.21 -2.32 -8.94
C LEU A 6 -6.94 -2.61 -7.62
N ARG A 7 -8.24 -2.31 -7.53
CA ARG A 7 -9.03 -2.62 -6.33
C ARG A 7 -9.09 -4.13 -6.07
N ILE A 8 -9.38 -4.92 -7.10
CA ILE A 8 -9.43 -6.38 -7.01
C ILE A 8 -8.07 -6.94 -6.59
N PHE A 9 -6.98 -6.45 -7.19
CA PHE A 9 -5.62 -6.83 -6.82
C PHE A 9 -5.34 -6.52 -5.35
N LEU A 10 -5.64 -5.30 -4.89
CA LEU A 10 -5.41 -4.91 -3.50
C LEU A 10 -6.18 -5.79 -2.51
N GLN A 11 -7.38 -6.25 -2.84
CA GLN A 11 -8.17 -7.12 -1.96
C GLN A 11 -7.48 -8.47 -1.68
N GLY A 12 -6.75 -9.05 -2.66
CA GLY A 12 -6.09 -10.36 -2.51
C GLY A 12 -4.57 -10.32 -2.36
N ALA A 13 -3.92 -9.17 -2.60
CA ALA A 13 -2.45 -9.08 -2.66
C ALA A 13 -1.76 -9.49 -1.35
N LEU A 14 -2.39 -9.22 -0.19
CA LEU A 14 -1.82 -9.58 1.10
C LEU A 14 -1.81 -11.09 1.34
N ASP A 15 -2.78 -11.83 0.82
CA ASP A 15 -2.89 -13.28 1.04
C ASP A 15 -1.80 -14.04 0.28
N LEU A 16 -1.36 -13.48 -0.85
CA LEU A 16 -0.27 -14.04 -1.66
C LEU A 16 1.12 -13.78 -1.07
N LEU A 17 1.26 -12.80 -0.18
CA LEU A 17 2.53 -12.46 0.45
C LEU A 17 2.85 -13.39 1.62
N ARG A 18 4.09 -13.89 1.66
CA ARG A 18 4.62 -14.53 2.87
C ARG A 18 4.84 -13.49 3.98
N PRO A 19 4.91 -13.90 5.26
CA PRO A 19 5.40 -13.03 6.33
C PRO A 19 6.70 -12.35 5.93
N ARG A 20 6.83 -11.05 6.25
CA ARG A 20 7.95 -10.18 5.82
C ARG A 20 8.08 -9.96 4.30
N GLY A 21 7.16 -10.49 3.51
CA GLY A 21 7.07 -10.20 2.08
C GLY A 21 6.74 -8.74 1.84
N ARG A 22 7.30 -8.14 0.79
CA ARG A 22 7.08 -6.73 0.45
C ARG A 22 6.17 -6.57 -0.75
N LEU A 23 5.24 -5.64 -0.65
CA LEU A 23 4.43 -5.15 -1.75
C LEU A 23 4.88 -3.75 -2.12
N ALA A 24 5.33 -3.60 -3.37
CA ALA A 24 5.68 -2.32 -3.97
C ALA A 24 4.69 -1.99 -5.08
N ILE A 25 4.11 -0.78 -5.04
CA ILE A 25 3.22 -0.26 -6.08
C ILE A 25 3.79 1.05 -6.60
N ILE A 26 4.00 1.12 -7.92
CA ILE A 26 4.35 2.33 -8.65
C ILE A 26 3.09 2.82 -9.35
N SER A 27 2.65 4.03 -9.01
CA SER A 27 1.51 4.69 -9.65
C SER A 27 1.98 5.91 -10.43
N PHE A 28 1.39 6.15 -11.59
CA PHE A 28 1.68 7.35 -12.40
C PHE A 28 0.54 8.38 -12.34
N HIS A 29 -0.63 7.95 -11.85
CA HIS A 29 -1.84 8.75 -11.78
C HIS A 29 -2.23 9.00 -10.32
N SER A 30 -2.81 10.18 -10.06
CA SER A 30 -3.20 10.57 -8.70
C SER A 30 -4.29 9.67 -8.10
N LEU A 31 -5.17 9.10 -8.93
CA LEU A 31 -6.22 8.18 -8.50
C LEU A 31 -5.66 6.84 -7.99
N GLU A 32 -4.69 6.27 -8.70
CA GLU A 32 -4.01 5.04 -8.28
C GLU A 32 -3.19 5.25 -7.01
N ASP A 33 -2.42 6.35 -6.93
CA ASP A 33 -1.67 6.71 -5.72
C ASP A 33 -2.60 6.83 -4.51
N ARG A 34 -3.79 7.41 -4.71
CA ARG A 34 -4.81 7.54 -3.67
C ARG A 34 -5.34 6.18 -3.22
N LEU A 35 -5.66 5.28 -4.15
CA LEU A 35 -6.14 3.93 -3.82
C LEU A 35 -5.07 3.12 -3.08
N ALA A 36 -3.84 3.11 -3.57
CA ALA A 36 -2.72 2.44 -2.91
C ALA A 36 -2.47 3.02 -1.51
N LYS A 37 -2.45 4.35 -1.38
CA LYS A 37 -2.32 5.03 -0.08
C LYS A 37 -3.43 4.64 0.88
N GLN A 38 -4.69 4.60 0.44
CA GLN A 38 -5.82 4.24 1.28
C GLN A 38 -5.75 2.79 1.75
N ALA A 39 -5.45 1.84 0.85
CA ALA A 39 -5.28 0.43 1.19
C ALA A 39 -4.13 0.23 2.18
N PHE A 40 -2.96 0.78 1.90
CA PHE A 40 -1.78 0.65 2.78
C PHE A 40 -2.02 1.34 4.13
N SER A 41 -2.83 2.40 4.16
CA SER A 41 -3.22 3.02 5.41
C SER A 41 -4.20 2.19 6.21
N HIS A 42 -5.16 1.56 5.54
CA HIS A 42 -6.11 0.68 6.19
C HIS A 42 -5.39 -0.54 6.80
N TRP A 43 -4.46 -1.16 6.07
CA TRP A 43 -3.71 -2.33 6.53
C TRP A 43 -2.72 -2.05 7.65
N ALA A 44 -2.12 -0.84 7.65
CA ALA A 44 -1.16 -0.42 8.67
C ALA A 44 -1.82 0.14 9.94
N ARG A 45 -3.16 0.23 10.01
CA ARG A 45 -3.85 0.62 11.25
C ARG A 45 -3.67 -0.46 12.30
N SER A 46 -3.49 -0.03 13.55
CA SER A 46 -3.52 -0.92 14.72
C SER A 46 -4.89 -1.58 14.85
N CYS A 47 -5.97 -0.80 14.84
CA CYS A 47 -7.33 -1.33 14.85
C CYS A 47 -8.02 -1.14 13.49
N ARG A 48 -8.56 -2.24 12.96
CA ARG A 48 -9.36 -2.27 11.71
C ARG A 48 -10.82 -2.66 11.95
N CYS A 49 -11.20 -2.92 13.20
CA CYS A 49 -12.57 -3.26 13.56
C CYS A 49 -13.51 -2.05 13.35
N PRO A 50 -14.75 -2.29 12.90
CA PRO A 50 -15.82 -1.30 12.96
C PRO A 50 -15.97 -0.69 14.36
N ALA A 51 -16.21 0.63 14.43
CA ALA A 51 -16.33 1.36 15.69
C ALA A 51 -17.53 0.89 16.54
N GLN A 52 -18.56 0.33 15.89
CA GLN A 52 -19.73 -0.23 16.56
C GLN A 52 -19.51 -1.60 17.23
N LEU A 53 -18.34 -2.23 17.08
CA LEU A 53 -18.06 -3.49 17.75
C LEU A 53 -17.68 -3.24 19.22
N PRO A 54 -18.35 -3.90 20.18
CA PRO A 54 -18.09 -3.70 21.60
C PRO A 54 -16.73 -4.26 22.04
N LEU A 55 -16.13 -5.17 21.26
CA LEU A 55 -14.84 -5.79 21.53
C LEU A 55 -13.98 -5.84 20.26
N CYS A 56 -12.68 -5.58 20.42
CA CYS A 56 -11.71 -5.66 19.33
C CYS A 56 -11.42 -7.11 18.97
N GLN A 57 -11.64 -7.50 17.71
CA GLN A 57 -11.33 -8.83 17.19
C GLN A 57 -10.03 -8.89 16.39
N CYS A 58 -9.42 -7.74 16.08
CA CYS A 58 -8.17 -7.66 15.32
C CYS A 58 -6.93 -7.59 16.21
N GLU A 59 -7.10 -7.72 17.54
CA GLU A 59 -6.04 -7.68 18.56
C GLU A 59 -5.14 -6.44 18.51
N GLY A 60 -5.55 -5.38 17.80
CA GLY A 60 -4.72 -4.19 17.60
C GLY A 60 -3.49 -4.41 16.70
N LYS A 61 -3.40 -5.56 16.01
CA LYS A 61 -2.23 -5.93 15.21
C LYS A 61 -2.36 -5.43 13.76
N PRO A 62 -1.39 -4.65 13.26
CA PRO A 62 -1.37 -4.22 11.86
C PRO A 62 -1.09 -5.43 10.95
N LEU A 63 -1.71 -5.47 9.77
CA LEU A 63 -1.41 -6.50 8.76
C LEU A 63 -0.10 -6.23 8.03
N VAL A 64 0.28 -4.96 7.94
CA VAL A 64 1.48 -4.53 7.24
C VAL A 64 2.20 -3.43 7.99
N LEU A 65 3.51 -3.38 7.81
CA LEU A 65 4.38 -2.30 8.22
C LEU A 65 4.69 -1.42 7.01
N ARG A 66 4.60 -0.09 7.17
CA ARG A 66 4.97 0.83 6.10
C ARG A 66 6.48 0.99 6.04
N VAL A 67 7.08 0.64 4.91
CA VAL A 67 8.52 0.86 4.68
C VAL A 67 8.79 2.34 4.44
N ASN A 68 7.92 3.02 3.69
CA ASN A 68 8.01 4.46 3.46
C ASN A 68 6.74 5.21 3.91
N LYS A 69 6.91 6.34 4.62
CA LYS A 69 5.78 7.21 5.01
C LYS A 69 5.28 8.08 3.84
N LYS A 70 6.22 8.64 3.07
CA LYS A 70 5.97 9.43 1.85
C LYS A 70 6.28 8.56 0.63
N PRO A 71 5.57 8.74 -0.50
CA PRO A 71 5.92 8.02 -1.72
C PRO A 71 7.35 8.38 -2.14
N VAL A 72 8.10 7.42 -2.66
CA VAL A 72 9.37 7.69 -3.32
C VAL A 72 9.05 8.25 -4.70
N VAL A 73 9.69 9.37 -5.05
CA VAL A 73 9.54 10.08 -6.32
C VAL A 73 10.84 9.97 -7.11
N PRO A 74 10.78 9.98 -8.45
CA PRO A 74 11.98 9.94 -9.28
C PRO A 74 12.88 11.16 -9.04
N GLY A 75 14.19 10.95 -9.16
CA GLY A 75 15.18 12.04 -9.10
C GLY A 75 15.26 12.84 -10.40
N ALA A 76 15.95 13.98 -10.39
CA ALA A 76 16.11 14.83 -11.57
C ALA A 76 16.81 14.11 -12.74
N GLU A 77 17.85 13.32 -12.45
CA GLU A 77 18.57 12.52 -13.46
C GLU A 77 17.68 11.44 -14.08
N GLU A 78 16.84 10.79 -13.28
CA GLU A 78 15.89 9.78 -13.76
C GLU A 78 14.82 10.39 -14.66
N ILE A 79 14.32 11.58 -14.33
CA ILE A 79 13.36 12.30 -15.18
C ILE A 79 14.01 12.74 -16.49
N LYS A 80 15.29 13.14 -16.46
CA LYS A 80 16.05 13.52 -17.66
C LYS A 80 16.26 12.32 -18.59
N ALA A 81 16.61 11.17 -18.03
CA ALA A 81 16.79 9.92 -18.78
C ALA A 81 15.46 9.31 -19.24
N ASN A 82 14.40 9.47 -18.45
CA ASN A 82 13.06 8.96 -18.73
C ASN A 82 11.97 9.97 -18.33
N PRO A 83 11.55 10.86 -19.26
CA PRO A 83 10.53 11.86 -18.99
C PRO A 83 9.18 11.28 -18.53
N ARG A 84 8.86 10.03 -18.90
CA ARG A 84 7.62 9.35 -18.47
C ARG A 84 7.64 8.99 -16.98
N ALA A 85 8.83 8.91 -16.37
CA ALA A 85 8.98 8.63 -14.95
C ALA A 85 8.49 9.80 -14.07
N ARG A 86 8.44 11.04 -14.58
CA ARG A 86 8.15 12.28 -13.83
C ARG A 86 6.99 12.19 -12.83
N SER A 87 5.92 11.48 -13.18
CA SER A 87 4.72 11.36 -12.34
C SER A 87 4.70 10.11 -11.45
N GLY A 88 5.74 9.29 -11.53
CA GLY A 88 5.90 8.05 -10.78
C GLY A 88 5.94 8.28 -9.28
N ARG A 89 5.13 7.52 -8.55
CA ARG A 89 5.09 7.50 -7.10
C ARG A 89 5.15 6.05 -6.64
N LEU A 90 6.21 5.70 -5.92
CA LEU A 90 6.42 4.37 -5.38
C LEU A 90 6.02 4.31 -3.89
N ARG A 91 5.18 3.35 -3.54
CA ARG A 91 4.83 3.02 -2.15
C ARG A 91 5.18 1.58 -1.85
N VAL A 92 5.70 1.33 -0.65
CA VAL A 92 6.13 0.01 -0.21
C VAL A 92 5.60 -0.30 1.18
N VAL A 93 5.01 -1.47 1.32
CA VAL A 93 4.62 -2.08 2.60
C VAL A 93 5.21 -3.47 2.73
N GLU A 94 5.43 -3.88 3.96
CA GLU A 94 5.91 -5.22 4.33
C GLU A 94 4.82 -5.94 5.12
N LYS A 95 4.48 -7.18 4.75
CA LYS A 95 3.51 -7.98 5.51
C LYS A 95 4.05 -8.26 6.90
N ALA A 96 3.25 -7.93 7.92
CA ALA A 96 3.60 -8.20 9.30
C ALA A 96 3.79 -9.71 9.51
N GLU A 97 4.63 -10.08 10.47
CA GLU A 97 4.68 -11.47 10.90
C GLU A 97 3.33 -11.84 11.51
N ALA A 98 2.75 -12.94 11.03
CA ALA A 98 1.72 -13.62 11.78
C ALA A 98 2.41 -14.14 13.04
N ALA A 99 1.96 -13.68 14.20
CA ALA A 99 2.40 -14.20 15.48
C ALA A 99 2.03 -15.69 15.61
#